data_AF-A0A164ZYS4-F1
#
_entry.id   AF-A0A164ZYS4-F1
#
_cell.length_a   1.000
_cell.length_b   1.000
_cell.length_c   1.000
_cell.angle_alpha   90.00
_cell.angle_beta   90.00
_cell.angle_gamma   90.00
#
_symmetry.space_group_name_H-M   'P 1'
#
loop_
_entity.id
_entity.type
_entity.pdbx_description
1 polymer ?
#
loop_
_entity_poly.entity_id
_entity_poly.type
_entity_poly.pdbx_seq_one_letter_code
_entity_poly.pdbx_strand_id
1 'polypeptide(L)'
;MGDDHDDPSTLGESVMETENIESVSLSVSIVSDDSKNDELIKKKRKSRKKSDGYKSRKRSRSTKPTTSDEYEVEMIIDHKTDEKGREFYLVHWKGWSDDDDSWVPIEDCDCPALIAEFYQRNPDKDPNGLETRQKKAAESAQLQSYIEGILKPANEDIDLAMQLVCSSSDRHKLNGFKIHLSNEEINKYAFMVYRKKQKLLQMEKNLMMQLLTRDFRQRRVDQLQRLKEWENQINETTQGKPPVKIENNVDLDEPPVGFTYVTQCKAGDGVVIPDDPVIGCECLDCIDGRKTCCGPMSGTQSAYTKAGRLKVPVGTPIYECNSRCRCGPECPNRVVQRGSKLKLCIFRTNNGCGWGVKTLETIRKNSFVIEYVGEVITNEEAEKRGVQYDSEGRTYLFDLDFNDIDCVYSVDAAHQGNVAHFINHSCDPNLAVFAVWANCMDINMPRLALFAQRDIHVGEELTFDYASSKTENPEGKTTASSGKEVSVKNECRCGATNCRKIMFSLPENQIIAPFLKAE
;
A
#
# COMPACT_ATOMS: atom_id res chain seq x y z
N MET A 1 10.13 45.69 25.18
CA MET A 1 10.15 46.00 23.74
C MET A 1 11.07 44.96 23.14
N GLY A 2 10.64 43.69 23.02
CA GLY A 2 9.61 43.18 22.09
C GLY A 2 10.36 42.72 20.82
N ASP A 3 10.20 41.55 20.23
CA ASP A 3 9.27 40.44 20.38
C ASP A 3 9.91 39.16 19.80
N ASP A 4 9.38 38.02 20.24
CA ASP A 4 9.17 36.70 19.60
C ASP A 4 9.90 36.32 18.28
N HIS A 5 10.40 35.08 18.24
CA HIS A 5 9.96 34.06 17.27
C HIS A 5 10.52 32.65 17.57
N ASP A 6 9.58 31.77 17.95
CA ASP A 6 9.35 30.38 17.52
C ASP A 6 10.46 29.29 17.57
N ASP A 7 10.22 28.37 18.51
CA ASP A 7 10.55 26.94 18.52
C ASP A 7 9.87 26.21 17.32
N PRO A 8 10.51 25.19 16.70
CA PRO A 8 10.09 23.82 17.03
C PRO A 8 11.21 22.77 16.88
N SER A 9 11.60 22.10 17.95
CA SER A 9 12.23 20.76 17.82
C SER A 9 12.01 19.86 19.04
N THR A 10 10.75 19.46 19.27
CA THR A 10 10.48 18.16 19.88
C THR A 10 10.82 17.06 18.87
N LEU A 11 12.07 16.60 18.92
CA LEU A 11 12.49 15.35 18.31
C LEU A 11 11.70 14.21 18.95
N GLY A 12 10.67 13.77 18.25
CA GLY A 12 9.94 12.54 18.58
C GLY A 12 10.88 11.36 18.46
N GLU A 13 11.06 10.64 19.57
CA GLU A 13 11.66 9.32 19.62
C GLU A 13 10.86 8.38 18.69
N SER A 14 11.40 8.05 17.51
CA SER A 14 10.88 6.94 16.71
C SER A 14 11.59 5.67 17.13
N VAL A 15 11.06 5.05 18.19
CA VAL A 15 11.28 3.63 18.45
C VAL A 15 10.73 2.89 17.23
N MET A 16 11.58 2.20 16.47
CA MET A 16 11.12 1.16 15.55
C MET A 16 10.50 0.06 16.40
N GLU A 17 9.22 0.22 16.72
CA GLU A 17 8.40 -0.91 17.10
C GLU A 17 8.40 -1.86 15.91
N THR A 18 9.04 -3.01 16.09
CA THR A 18 8.56 -4.23 15.45
C THR A 18 7.06 -4.25 15.69
N GLU A 19 6.26 -4.01 14.67
CA GLU A 19 4.81 -4.18 14.78
C GLU A 19 4.58 -5.63 15.18
N ASN A 20 4.40 -5.82 16.49
CA ASN A 20 3.67 -6.93 17.02
C ASN A 20 2.36 -6.92 16.23
N ILE A 21 2.02 -8.02 15.56
CA ILE A 21 0.69 -8.22 14.98
C ILE A 21 -0.28 -8.42 16.16
N GLU A 22 -0.39 -7.43 17.04
CA GLU A 22 -1.24 -7.44 18.22
C GLU A 22 -2.36 -6.43 18.00
N SER A 23 -3.56 -7.00 17.85
CA SER A 23 -4.87 -6.37 17.70
C SER A 23 -5.29 -5.92 16.30
N VAL A 24 -5.54 -6.90 15.42
CA VAL A 24 -6.59 -6.71 14.40
C VAL A 24 -7.93 -6.50 15.15
N SER A 25 -8.46 -5.28 15.18
CA SER A 25 -9.71 -4.96 15.88
C SER A 25 -10.92 -5.42 15.05
N LEU A 26 -11.49 -6.56 15.43
CA LEU A 26 -12.68 -7.11 14.77
C LEU A 26 -13.94 -6.44 15.33
N SER A 27 -14.74 -5.79 14.48
CA SER A 27 -15.95 -5.07 14.90
C SER A 27 -17.24 -5.61 14.27
N VAL A 28 -18.37 -5.59 14.98
CA VAL A 28 -19.69 -5.89 14.39
C VAL A 28 -20.70 -4.88 14.88
N SER A 29 -21.47 -4.30 13.94
CA SER A 29 -22.52 -3.33 14.24
C SER A 29 -23.89 -3.80 13.75
N ILE A 30 -24.95 -3.36 14.43
CA ILE A 30 -26.32 -3.53 13.96
C ILE A 30 -26.57 -2.52 12.85
N VAL A 31 -26.67 -2.98 11.60
CA VAL A 31 -27.18 -2.15 10.50
C VAL A 31 -28.70 -2.13 10.61
N SER A 32 -29.30 -0.95 10.78
CA SER A 32 -30.75 -0.77 10.80
C SER A 32 -31.34 -1.10 9.43
N ASP A 33 -32.25 -2.07 9.39
CA ASP A 33 -33.06 -2.40 8.22
C ASP A 33 -34.23 -1.41 8.14
N ASP A 34 -34.00 -0.22 7.58
CA ASP A 34 -35.07 0.74 7.25
C ASP A 34 -35.64 0.50 5.83
N SER A 35 -35.29 -0.60 5.17
CA SER A 35 -35.61 -0.83 3.76
C SER A 35 -36.91 -1.58 3.47
N LYS A 36 -37.76 -1.83 4.47
CA LYS A 36 -38.96 -2.69 4.32
C LYS A 36 -40.33 -2.02 4.37
N ASN A 37 -40.45 -0.72 4.12
CA ASN A 37 -41.79 -0.08 4.12
C ASN A 37 -42.21 0.69 2.86
N ASP A 38 -41.51 0.56 1.74
CA ASP A 38 -41.76 1.40 0.55
C ASP A 38 -42.60 0.75 -0.58
N GLU A 39 -43.14 -0.46 -0.39
CA GLU A 39 -43.94 -1.15 -1.43
C GLU A 39 -45.47 -1.11 -1.23
N LEU A 40 -46.01 -0.61 -0.12
CA LEU A 40 -47.47 -0.57 0.10
C LEU A 40 -48.17 0.74 -0.30
N ILE A 41 -47.44 1.76 -0.76
CA ILE A 41 -48.03 3.06 -1.18
C ILE A 41 -47.82 3.31 -2.69
N LYS A 42 -48.10 2.33 -3.56
CA LYS A 42 -48.13 2.56 -5.03
C LYS A 42 -49.34 2.02 -5.77
N LYS A 43 -50.42 1.60 -5.09
CA LYS A 43 -51.67 1.23 -5.76
C LYS A 43 -52.90 1.80 -5.05
N LYS A 44 -53.21 3.08 -5.33
CA LYS A 44 -54.57 3.56 -5.68
C LYS A 44 -54.62 5.09 -5.66
N ARG A 45 -54.22 5.71 -6.77
CA ARG A 45 -54.80 7.00 -7.21
C ARG A 45 -54.75 7.08 -8.73
N LYS A 46 -55.90 6.84 -9.39
CA LYS A 46 -56.39 7.69 -10.49
C LYS A 46 -57.75 7.27 -11.04
N SER A 47 -58.56 8.32 -11.22
CA SER A 47 -59.66 8.55 -12.17
C SER A 47 -61.04 8.58 -11.52
N ARG A 48 -61.97 9.50 -11.82
CA ARG A 48 -61.97 10.87 -12.40
C ARG A 48 -63.43 11.40 -12.28
N LYS A 49 -63.59 12.68 -11.89
CA LYS A 49 -64.68 13.68 -12.15
C LYS A 49 -66.15 13.29 -12.45
N LYS A 50 -67.09 13.94 -11.73
CA LYS A 50 -68.16 14.92 -12.15
C LYS A 50 -69.26 14.96 -11.07
N SER A 51 -69.56 16.09 -10.41
CA SER A 51 -70.28 17.34 -10.79
C SER A 51 -71.77 17.33 -10.42
N ASP A 52 -72.18 18.45 -9.81
CA ASP A 52 -73.49 19.14 -9.83
C ASP A 52 -74.52 18.98 -8.68
N GLY A 53 -74.98 20.16 -8.21
CA GLY A 53 -76.33 20.46 -7.70
C GLY A 53 -76.55 20.32 -6.18
N TYR A 54 -76.40 21.32 -5.30
CA TYR A 54 -77.07 22.63 -5.11
C TYR A 54 -78.46 22.59 -4.41
N LYS A 55 -78.62 23.49 -3.40
CA LYS A 55 -79.82 24.03 -2.68
C LYS A 55 -80.38 23.18 -1.52
N SER A 56 -80.28 23.56 -0.23
CA SER A 56 -80.61 24.81 0.52
C SER A 56 -82.05 24.83 1.08
N ARG A 57 -82.16 24.92 2.42
CA ARG A 57 -82.89 25.96 3.21
C ARG A 57 -82.92 25.55 4.70
N LYS A 58 -82.32 26.32 5.63
CA LYS A 58 -82.91 27.47 6.41
C LYS A 58 -84.29 27.12 6.99
N ARG A 59 -84.66 27.35 8.25
CA ARG A 59 -84.21 28.19 9.40
C ARG A 59 -85.19 27.77 10.53
N SER A 60 -84.85 27.59 11.81
CA SER A 60 -84.54 28.55 12.89
C SER A 60 -85.26 27.95 14.12
N ARG A 61 -84.86 28.03 15.39
CA ARG A 61 -84.36 29.14 16.23
C ARG A 61 -84.24 28.58 17.66
N SER A 62 -83.28 29.06 18.45
CA SER A 62 -83.15 29.00 19.94
C SER A 62 -83.12 27.60 20.59
N THR A 63 -82.25 27.22 21.52
CA THR A 63 -81.56 27.92 22.63
C THR A 63 -80.55 26.91 23.22
N LYS A 64 -79.36 27.36 23.66
CA LYS A 64 -78.43 26.61 24.55
C LYS A 64 -79.08 26.38 25.94
N PRO A 65 -78.55 25.55 26.86
CA PRO A 65 -77.32 24.73 26.82
C PRO A 65 -77.48 23.28 27.35
N THR A 66 -76.42 22.47 27.19
CA THR A 66 -75.86 21.44 28.12
C THR A 66 -75.43 20.18 27.37
N THR A 67 -74.18 20.11 26.93
CA THR A 67 -73.48 18.84 26.61
C THR A 67 -71.98 19.09 26.65
N SER A 68 -71.20 18.13 27.15
CA SER A 68 -69.73 18.16 27.14
C SER A 68 -69.22 18.39 25.71
N ASP A 69 -68.49 19.49 25.51
CA ASP A 69 -67.85 19.75 24.23
C ASP A 69 -66.66 18.78 24.09
N GLU A 70 -66.84 17.72 23.31
CA GLU A 70 -65.75 16.85 22.85
C GLU A 70 -65.02 17.59 21.72
N TYR A 71 -63.72 17.87 21.92
CA TYR A 71 -62.87 18.54 20.93
C TYR A 71 -62.13 17.48 20.10
N GLU A 72 -62.09 17.65 18.77
CA GLU A 72 -61.40 16.71 17.87
C GLU A 72 -59.95 17.14 17.66
N VAL A 73 -59.01 16.21 17.89
CA VAL A 73 -57.57 16.42 17.67
C VAL A 73 -57.27 16.36 16.17
N GLU A 74 -56.61 17.39 15.63
CA GLU A 74 -56.13 17.41 14.25
C GLU A 74 -54.70 16.89 14.13
N MET A 75 -53.83 17.24 15.09
CA MET A 75 -52.43 16.81 15.07
C MET A 75 -51.81 16.81 16.47
N ILE A 76 -50.88 15.88 16.71
CA ILE A 76 -49.95 15.94 17.85
C ILE A 76 -48.68 16.67 17.40
N ILE A 77 -48.37 17.77 18.07
CA ILE A 77 -47.22 18.64 17.75
C ILE A 77 -45.99 18.23 18.56
N ASP A 78 -46.17 17.93 19.86
CA ASP A 78 -45.06 17.66 20.77
C ASP A 78 -45.46 16.75 21.94
N HIS A 79 -44.46 16.20 22.65
CA HIS A 79 -44.58 15.34 23.82
C HIS A 79 -43.60 15.80 24.90
N LYS A 80 -44.08 15.96 26.14
CA LYS A 80 -43.23 16.29 27.30
C LYS A 80 -43.64 15.53 28.55
N THR A 81 -42.68 15.39 29.47
CA THR A 81 -42.88 14.84 30.82
C THR A 81 -42.60 15.93 31.85
N ASP A 82 -43.45 16.09 32.85
CA ASP A 82 -43.23 17.04 33.95
C ASP A 82 -42.26 16.49 35.02
N GLU A 83 -41.83 17.33 35.97
CA GLU A 83 -40.93 16.94 37.07
C GLU A 83 -41.51 15.86 38.01
N LYS A 84 -42.81 15.58 37.90
CA LYS A 84 -43.53 14.57 38.69
C LYS A 84 -43.81 13.30 37.89
N GLY A 85 -43.27 13.19 36.66
CA GLY A 85 -43.40 12.02 35.80
C GLY A 85 -44.73 11.93 35.03
N ARG A 86 -45.52 13.00 34.95
CA ARG A 86 -46.77 13.04 34.18
C ARG A 86 -46.51 13.46 32.75
N GLU A 87 -47.12 12.76 31.80
CA GLU A 87 -46.90 12.93 30.36
C GLU A 87 -48.03 13.72 29.70
N PHE A 88 -47.64 14.62 28.78
CA PHE A 88 -48.56 15.51 28.07
C PHE A 88 -48.24 15.55 26.59
N TYR A 89 -49.27 15.60 25.76
CA TYR A 89 -49.18 15.91 24.34
C TYR A 89 -49.56 17.37 24.08
N LEU A 90 -48.80 18.06 23.24
CA LEU A 90 -49.23 19.34 22.67
C LEU A 90 -50.12 19.02 21.47
N VAL A 91 -51.39 19.39 21.59
CA VAL A 91 -52.44 19.06 20.64
C VAL A 91 -52.82 20.30 19.84
N HIS A 92 -52.84 20.15 18.50
CA HIS A 92 -53.52 21.06 17.60
C HIS A 92 -54.98 20.64 17.42
N TRP A 93 -55.91 21.54 17.67
CA TRP A 93 -57.34 21.26 17.64
C TRP A 93 -57.94 21.55 16.27
N LYS A 94 -58.79 20.64 15.79
CA LYS A 94 -59.37 20.74 14.46
C LYS A 94 -60.23 22.00 14.29
N GLY A 95 -59.83 22.85 13.35
CA GLY A 95 -60.54 24.10 13.04
C GLY A 95 -60.26 25.26 14.00
N TRP A 96 -59.23 25.15 14.83
CA TRP A 96 -58.71 26.20 15.70
C TRP A 96 -57.35 26.70 15.20
N SER A 97 -56.87 27.82 15.74
CA SER A 97 -55.58 28.40 15.34
C SER A 97 -54.43 27.85 16.17
N ASP A 98 -53.19 28.03 15.71
CA ASP A 98 -51.99 27.62 16.43
C ASP A 98 -51.88 28.29 17.83
N ASP A 99 -52.54 29.45 18.03
CA ASP A 99 -52.60 30.12 19.34
C ASP A 99 -53.45 29.34 20.38
N ASP A 100 -54.27 28.38 19.92
CA ASP A 100 -55.15 27.56 20.76
C ASP A 100 -54.52 26.20 21.13
N ASP A 101 -53.31 25.91 20.66
CA ASP A 101 -52.58 24.68 20.94
C ASP A 101 -52.37 24.48 22.44
N SER A 102 -52.79 23.32 22.95
CA SER A 102 -52.87 23.08 24.39
C SER A 102 -52.18 21.78 24.78
N TRP A 103 -51.54 21.79 25.96
CA TRP A 103 -50.95 20.59 26.55
C TRP A 103 -52.02 19.75 27.24
N VAL A 104 -52.29 18.57 26.70
CA VAL A 104 -53.31 17.63 27.18
C VAL A 104 -52.62 16.43 27.84
N PRO A 105 -53.03 15.99 29.04
CA PRO A 105 -52.53 14.76 29.64
C PRO A 105 -52.74 13.56 28.70
N ILE A 106 -51.81 12.61 28.71
CA ILE A 106 -51.94 11.40 27.86
C ILE A 106 -53.25 10.64 28.10
N GLU A 107 -53.73 10.63 29.35
CA GLU A 107 -54.98 9.97 29.77
C GLU A 107 -56.23 10.56 29.11
N ASP A 108 -56.17 11.86 28.74
CA ASP A 108 -57.28 12.61 28.16
C ASP A 108 -57.18 12.71 26.63
N CYS A 109 -56.18 12.05 26.01
CA CYS A 109 -55.88 12.15 24.58
C CYS A 109 -56.16 10.82 23.83
N ASP A 110 -57.42 10.57 23.46
CA ASP A 110 -57.84 9.35 22.76
C ASP A 110 -57.70 9.47 21.22
N CYS A 111 -56.47 9.53 20.72
CA CYS A 111 -56.19 9.60 19.27
C CYS A 111 -54.99 8.74 18.82
N PRO A 112 -55.07 7.40 18.94
CA PRO A 112 -53.93 6.49 18.74
C PRO A 112 -53.30 6.58 17.34
N ALA A 113 -54.07 6.91 16.30
CA ALA A 113 -53.54 7.06 14.94
C ALA A 113 -52.63 8.29 14.78
N LEU A 114 -52.99 9.42 15.40
CA LEU A 114 -52.22 10.67 15.34
C LEU A 114 -50.97 10.60 16.23
N ILE A 115 -51.08 9.91 17.37
CA ILE A 115 -49.93 9.61 18.24
C ILE A 115 -48.92 8.72 17.51
N ALA A 116 -49.38 7.68 16.81
CA ALA A 116 -48.51 6.83 15.99
C ALA A 116 -47.83 7.62 14.86
N GLU A 117 -48.55 8.55 14.23
CA GLU A 117 -47.99 9.42 13.19
C GLU A 117 -46.94 10.39 13.75
N PHE A 118 -47.17 10.95 14.94
CA PHE A 118 -46.21 11.81 15.62
C PHE A 118 -44.90 11.10 15.93
N TYR A 119 -44.92 9.89 16.46
CA TYR A 119 -43.71 9.11 16.74
C TYR A 119 -43.02 8.61 15.46
N GLN A 120 -43.75 8.41 14.36
CA GLN A 120 -43.13 8.18 13.05
C GLN A 120 -42.36 9.41 12.54
N ARG A 121 -42.90 10.62 12.74
CA ARG A 121 -42.22 11.88 12.38
C ARG A 121 -41.10 12.26 13.34
N ASN A 122 -41.19 11.83 14.60
CA ASN A 122 -40.23 12.13 15.67
C ASN A 122 -39.73 10.84 16.37
N PRO A 123 -38.91 10.02 15.70
CA PRO A 123 -38.47 8.71 16.22
C PRO A 123 -37.70 8.79 17.54
N ASP A 124 -37.07 9.94 17.83
CA ASP A 124 -36.28 10.17 19.04
C ASP A 124 -37.14 10.47 20.28
N LYS A 125 -38.43 10.76 20.09
CA LYS A 125 -39.39 11.04 21.17
C LYS A 125 -40.23 9.83 21.53
N ASP A 126 -40.14 8.72 20.78
CA ASP A 126 -40.86 7.47 21.06
C ASP A 126 -40.28 6.79 22.31
N PRO A 127 -41.02 6.72 23.42
CA PRO A 127 -40.54 6.10 24.66
C PRO A 127 -40.24 4.60 24.48
N ASN A 128 -41.02 3.88 23.66
CA ASN A 128 -40.75 2.47 23.35
C ASN A 128 -39.58 2.32 22.36
N GLY A 129 -39.40 3.30 21.47
CA GLY A 129 -38.29 3.38 20.52
C GLY A 129 -36.94 3.60 21.20
N LEU A 130 -36.89 4.47 22.21
CA LEU A 130 -35.70 4.75 23.02
C LEU A 130 -35.24 3.52 23.81
N GLU A 131 -36.15 2.85 24.53
CA GLU A 131 -35.83 1.63 25.28
C GLU A 131 -35.36 0.50 24.34
N THR A 132 -36.02 0.35 23.18
CA THR A 132 -35.63 -0.63 22.15
C THR A 132 -34.25 -0.31 21.56
N ARG A 133 -33.93 0.97 21.30
CA ARG A 133 -32.62 1.41 20.79
C ARG A 133 -31.53 1.19 21.84
N GLN A 134 -31.77 1.54 23.09
CA GLN A 134 -30.84 1.30 24.20
C GLN A 134 -30.56 -0.19 24.39
N LYS A 135 -31.60 -1.04 24.33
CA LYS A 135 -31.45 -2.50 24.40
C LYS A 135 -30.64 -3.06 23.23
N LYS A 136 -30.89 -2.59 22.00
CA LYS A 136 -30.09 -2.97 20.81
C LYS A 136 -28.65 -2.52 20.92
N ALA A 137 -28.40 -1.28 21.37
CA ALA A 137 -27.06 -0.75 21.58
C ALA A 137 -26.31 -1.56 22.65
N ALA A 138 -26.97 -1.92 23.76
CA ALA A 138 -26.42 -2.78 24.79
C ALA A 138 -26.12 -4.19 24.27
N GLU A 139 -27.02 -4.80 23.48
CA GLU A 139 -26.79 -6.13 22.87
C GLU A 139 -25.62 -6.08 21.85
N SER A 140 -25.49 -4.99 21.09
CA SER A 140 -24.37 -4.77 20.17
C SER A 140 -23.04 -4.59 20.91
N ALA A 141 -23.03 -3.83 22.01
CA ALA A 141 -21.84 -3.65 22.85
C ALA A 141 -21.41 -4.97 23.51
N GLN A 142 -22.37 -5.79 23.95
CA GLN A 142 -22.09 -7.11 24.50
C GLN A 142 -21.56 -8.08 23.43
N LEU A 143 -22.08 -8.04 22.20
CA LEU A 143 -21.54 -8.80 21.08
C LEU A 143 -20.11 -8.37 20.75
N GLN A 144 -19.85 -7.06 20.74
CA GLN A 144 -18.53 -6.51 20.48
C GLN A 144 -17.51 -6.99 21.53
N SER A 145 -17.87 -6.92 22.81
CA SER A 145 -17.06 -7.46 23.91
C SER A 145 -16.87 -8.99 23.81
N TYR A 146 -17.89 -9.74 23.39
CA TYR A 146 -17.77 -11.19 23.15
C TYR A 146 -16.80 -11.51 22.01
N ILE A 147 -16.84 -10.73 20.92
CA ILE A 147 -15.93 -10.85 19.77
C ILE A 147 -14.48 -10.59 20.22
N GLU A 148 -14.25 -9.49 20.93
CA GLU A 148 -12.93 -9.13 21.47
C GLU A 148 -12.39 -10.16 22.46
N GLY A 149 -13.27 -10.79 23.24
CA GLY A 149 -12.91 -11.79 24.24
C GLY A 149 -12.60 -13.18 23.68
N ILE A 150 -13.12 -13.55 22.50
CA ILE A 150 -13.04 -14.91 21.95
C ILE A 150 -12.14 -15.01 20.72
N LEU A 151 -12.13 -13.97 19.89
CA LEU A 151 -11.39 -13.99 18.63
C LEU A 151 -9.96 -13.50 18.84
N LYS A 152 -9.11 -14.41 19.33
CA LYS A 152 -7.66 -14.29 19.26
C LYS A 152 -7.18 -15.14 18.08
N PRO A 153 -7.07 -14.57 16.87
CA PRO A 153 -6.63 -15.32 15.71
C PRO A 153 -5.20 -15.80 15.91
N ALA A 154 -4.93 -17.06 15.58
CA ALA A 154 -3.55 -17.54 15.50
C ALA A 154 -2.89 -16.96 14.24
N ASN A 155 -1.54 -16.89 14.22
CA ASN A 155 -0.81 -16.40 13.04
C ASN A 155 -1.19 -17.15 11.76
N GLU A 156 -1.43 -18.46 11.84
CA GLU A 156 -1.90 -19.27 10.69
C GLU A 156 -3.26 -18.81 10.14
N ASP A 157 -4.18 -18.38 11.01
CA ASP A 157 -5.49 -17.88 10.58
C ASP A 157 -5.37 -16.49 9.92
N ILE A 158 -4.45 -15.66 10.42
CA ILE A 158 -4.09 -14.35 9.85
C ILE A 158 -3.46 -14.54 8.47
N ASP A 159 -2.45 -15.39 8.35
CA ASP A 159 -1.76 -15.68 7.09
C ASP A 159 -2.74 -16.22 6.05
N LEU A 160 -3.64 -17.11 6.45
CA LEU A 160 -4.67 -17.64 5.57
C LEU A 160 -5.66 -16.56 5.12
N ALA A 161 -6.12 -15.69 6.02
CA ALA A 161 -6.98 -14.56 5.66
C ALA A 161 -6.28 -13.63 4.67
N MET A 162 -5.01 -13.31 4.91
CA MET A 162 -4.20 -12.45 4.05
C MET A 162 -4.03 -13.08 2.66
N GLN A 163 -3.67 -14.37 2.58
CA GLN A 163 -3.58 -15.09 1.30
C GLN A 163 -4.89 -15.11 0.52
N LEU A 164 -6.03 -15.28 1.22
CA LEU A 164 -7.36 -15.25 0.59
C LEU A 164 -7.71 -13.88 0.01
N VAL A 165 -7.22 -12.79 0.63
CA VAL A 165 -7.49 -11.42 0.18
C VAL A 165 -6.52 -10.95 -0.89
N CYS A 166 -5.24 -11.30 -0.78
CA CYS A 166 -4.20 -10.83 -1.69
C CYS A 166 -4.09 -11.65 -2.98
N SER A 167 -4.48 -12.94 -2.96
CA SER A 167 -4.43 -13.78 -4.15
C SER A 167 -5.59 -13.47 -5.12
N SER A 168 -5.31 -13.53 -6.42
CA SER A 168 -6.28 -13.32 -7.50
C SER A 168 -7.26 -14.49 -7.72
N SER A 169 -7.16 -15.55 -6.90
CA SER A 169 -8.01 -16.73 -7.00
C SER A 169 -9.19 -16.59 -6.05
N ASP A 170 -10.38 -16.35 -6.60
CA ASP A 170 -11.65 -16.32 -5.87
C ASP A 170 -12.00 -17.70 -5.27
N ARG A 171 -11.32 -18.06 -4.18
CA ARG A 171 -11.69 -19.20 -3.36
C ARG A 171 -12.84 -18.79 -2.45
N HIS A 172 -14.05 -18.73 -3.00
CA HIS A 172 -15.28 -18.51 -2.23
C HIS A 172 -15.56 -19.60 -1.19
N LYS A 173 -14.77 -20.69 -1.16
CA LYS A 173 -14.92 -21.81 -0.22
C LYS A 173 -13.57 -22.22 0.36
N LEU A 174 -13.49 -22.31 1.69
CA LEU A 174 -12.39 -22.91 2.43
C LEU A 174 -12.94 -24.06 3.26
N ASN A 175 -12.43 -25.29 3.09
CA ASN A 175 -12.93 -26.49 3.78
C ASN A 175 -14.46 -26.66 3.71
N GLY A 176 -15.08 -26.28 2.58
CA GLY A 176 -16.53 -26.34 2.37
C GLY A 176 -17.33 -25.17 2.97
N PHE A 177 -16.71 -24.28 3.74
CA PHE A 177 -17.33 -23.06 4.29
C PHE A 177 -17.23 -21.90 3.30
N LYS A 178 -18.35 -21.21 3.04
CA LYS A 178 -18.38 -20.02 2.18
C LYS A 178 -17.69 -18.87 2.89
N ILE A 179 -16.51 -18.47 2.45
CA ILE A 179 -15.85 -17.25 2.90
C ILE A 179 -16.38 -16.09 2.04
N HIS A 180 -16.49 -14.87 2.60
CA HIS A 180 -16.98 -13.66 1.93
C HIS A 180 -18.50 -13.47 1.93
N LEU A 181 -19.11 -13.59 3.10
CA LEU A 181 -20.46 -13.11 3.34
C LEU A 181 -20.52 -11.57 3.21
N SER A 182 -21.67 -11.01 2.85
CA SER A 182 -21.88 -9.56 2.92
C SER A 182 -21.77 -9.08 4.37
N ASN A 183 -21.48 -7.79 4.59
CA ASN A 183 -21.40 -7.24 5.95
C ASN A 183 -22.67 -7.54 6.76
N GLU A 184 -23.85 -7.45 6.14
CA GLU A 184 -25.12 -7.81 6.78
C GLU A 184 -25.21 -9.30 7.13
N GLU A 185 -24.77 -10.18 6.24
CA GLU A 185 -24.75 -11.63 6.47
C GLU A 185 -23.77 -12.00 7.59
N ILE A 186 -22.59 -11.35 7.63
CA ILE A 186 -21.60 -11.51 8.71
C ILE A 186 -22.22 -11.07 10.03
N ASN A 187 -22.87 -9.92 10.08
CA ASN A 187 -23.49 -9.42 11.31
C ASN A 187 -24.60 -10.36 11.79
N LYS A 188 -25.49 -10.81 10.89
CA LYS A 188 -26.53 -11.82 11.20
C LYS A 188 -25.92 -13.12 11.74
N TYR A 189 -24.84 -13.59 11.12
CA TYR A 189 -24.11 -14.79 11.56
C TYR A 189 -23.46 -14.58 12.94
N ALA A 190 -22.86 -13.42 13.20
CA ALA A 190 -22.28 -13.07 14.49
C ALA A 190 -23.30 -13.12 15.64
N PHE A 191 -24.48 -12.52 15.44
CA PHE A 191 -25.57 -12.59 16.43
C PHE A 191 -26.08 -14.03 16.62
N MET A 192 -26.12 -14.83 15.56
CA MET A 192 -26.49 -16.24 15.66
C MET A 192 -25.51 -17.04 16.52
N VAL A 193 -24.20 -16.82 16.33
CA VAL A 193 -23.14 -17.45 17.14
C VAL A 193 -23.23 -17.00 18.60
N TYR A 194 -23.30 -15.69 18.84
CA TYR A 194 -23.43 -15.11 20.18
C TYR A 194 -24.63 -15.64 20.97
N ARG A 195 -25.80 -15.81 20.33
CA ARG A 195 -27.00 -16.34 20.98
C ARG A 195 -26.93 -17.85 21.27
N LYS A 196 -26.08 -18.60 20.56
CA LYS A 196 -25.98 -20.06 20.67
C LYS A 196 -24.85 -20.54 21.60
N LYS A 197 -24.39 -19.69 22.54
CA LYS A 197 -23.29 -19.77 23.55
C LYS A 197 -22.66 -21.12 23.95
N GLN A 198 -23.27 -22.28 23.73
CA GLN A 198 -22.82 -23.57 24.27
C GLN A 198 -22.40 -24.64 23.25
N LYS A 199 -22.58 -24.46 21.93
CA LYS A 199 -22.14 -25.47 20.95
C LYS A 199 -21.67 -24.86 19.64
N LEU A 200 -20.37 -25.02 19.38
CA LEU A 200 -19.65 -25.16 18.10
C LEU A 200 -18.45 -24.21 17.98
N LEU A 201 -17.29 -24.65 18.49
CA LEU A 201 -15.96 -24.08 18.22
C LEU A 201 -15.74 -23.80 16.70
N GLN A 202 -16.30 -24.65 15.84
CA GLN A 202 -16.26 -24.47 14.39
C GLN A 202 -17.00 -23.21 13.91
N MET A 203 -18.12 -22.83 14.54
CA MET A 203 -18.87 -21.64 14.14
C MET A 203 -18.15 -20.36 14.53
N GLU A 204 -17.51 -20.35 15.70
CA GLU A 204 -16.64 -19.27 16.17
C GLU A 204 -15.43 -19.11 15.23
N LYS A 205 -14.75 -20.21 14.88
CA LYS A 205 -13.64 -20.19 13.90
C LYS A 205 -14.10 -19.67 12.52
N ASN A 206 -15.28 -20.07 12.07
CA ASN A 206 -15.87 -19.58 10.83
C ASN A 206 -16.18 -18.07 10.88
N LEU A 207 -16.73 -17.58 12.01
CA LEU A 207 -17.00 -16.16 12.22
C LEU A 207 -15.70 -15.35 12.25
N MET A 208 -14.66 -15.86 12.91
CA MET A 208 -13.33 -15.29 12.94
C MET A 208 -12.79 -15.03 11.54
N MET A 209 -12.80 -16.07 10.70
CA MET A 209 -12.31 -15.94 9.32
C MET A 209 -13.10 -14.94 8.49
N GLN A 210 -14.42 -14.84 8.68
CA GLN A 210 -15.22 -13.81 7.99
C GLN A 210 -14.81 -12.39 8.41
N LEU A 211 -14.63 -12.16 9.71
CA LEU A 211 -14.28 -10.85 10.25
C LEU A 211 -12.86 -10.44 9.86
N LEU A 212 -11.88 -11.34 9.96
CA LEU A 212 -10.51 -11.12 9.49
C LEU A 212 -10.47 -10.77 8.01
N THR A 213 -11.15 -11.57 7.19
CA THR A 213 -11.18 -11.37 5.75
C THR A 213 -11.88 -10.05 5.39
N ARG A 214 -12.92 -9.64 6.13
CA ARG A 214 -13.59 -8.34 5.94
C ARG A 214 -12.64 -7.18 6.25
N ASP A 215 -11.92 -7.24 7.37
CA ASP A 215 -10.93 -6.21 7.74
C ASP A 215 -9.80 -6.11 6.71
N PHE A 216 -9.20 -7.24 6.34
CA PHE A 216 -8.15 -7.29 5.34
C PHE A 216 -8.59 -6.84 3.96
N ARG A 217 -9.85 -7.10 3.57
CA ARG A 217 -10.41 -6.55 2.34
C ARG A 217 -10.46 -5.04 2.34
N GLN A 218 -10.84 -4.42 3.46
CA GLN A 218 -10.85 -2.97 3.56
C GLN A 218 -9.42 -2.43 3.39
N ARG A 219 -8.46 -2.97 4.14
CA ARG A 219 -7.03 -2.61 4.02
C ARG A 219 -6.50 -2.83 2.60
N ARG A 220 -6.90 -3.92 1.95
CA ARG A 220 -6.52 -4.25 0.57
C ARG A 220 -7.03 -3.23 -0.44
N VAL A 221 -8.25 -2.73 -0.28
CA VAL A 221 -8.79 -1.66 -1.14
C VAL A 221 -7.92 -0.41 -1.03
N ASP A 222 -7.62 0.00 0.21
CA ASP A 222 -6.82 1.20 0.48
C ASP A 222 -5.37 1.03 -0.01
N GLN A 223 -4.77 -0.14 0.21
CA GLN A 223 -3.45 -0.52 -0.28
C GLN A 223 -3.40 -0.47 -1.82
N LEU A 224 -4.36 -1.08 -2.52
CA LEU A 224 -4.38 -1.10 -3.99
C LEU A 224 -4.49 0.33 -4.57
N GLN A 225 -5.26 1.19 -3.92
CA GLN A 225 -5.34 2.61 -4.29
C GLN A 225 -3.98 3.30 -4.14
N ARG A 226 -3.31 3.13 -3.00
CA ARG A 226 -1.96 3.70 -2.76
C ARG A 226 -0.91 3.16 -3.73
N LEU A 227 -0.92 1.85 -4.03
CA LEU A 227 -0.04 1.26 -5.02
C LEU A 227 -0.27 1.84 -6.41
N LYS A 228 -1.52 2.13 -6.77
CA LYS A 228 -1.84 2.74 -8.06
C LYS A 228 -1.37 4.20 -8.15
N GLU A 229 -1.52 4.96 -7.07
CA GLU A 229 -0.98 6.32 -6.96
C GLU A 229 0.55 6.32 -7.09
N TRP A 230 1.23 5.41 -6.41
CA TRP A 230 2.67 5.25 -6.53
C TRP A 230 3.12 4.86 -7.95
N GLU A 231 2.39 3.95 -8.61
CA GLU A 231 2.63 3.60 -10.01
C GLU A 231 2.50 4.82 -10.93
N ASN A 232 1.48 5.65 -10.72
CA ASN A 232 1.29 6.87 -11.52
C ASN A 232 2.44 7.86 -11.28
N GLN A 233 2.86 8.10 -10.03
CA GLN A 233 3.96 9.01 -9.70
C GLN A 233 5.29 8.60 -10.36
N ILE A 234 5.62 7.30 -10.35
CA ILE A 234 6.81 6.78 -11.05
C ILE A 234 6.71 7.02 -12.56
N ASN A 235 5.54 6.75 -13.15
CA ASN A 235 5.32 6.88 -14.58
C ASN A 235 5.26 8.33 -15.06
N GLU A 236 4.81 9.26 -14.22
CA GLU A 236 4.89 10.70 -14.47
C GLU A 236 6.34 11.21 -14.46
N THR A 237 7.20 10.65 -13.60
CA THR A 237 8.63 11.01 -13.52
C THR A 237 9.42 10.49 -14.72
N THR A 238 8.95 9.43 -15.37
CA THR A 238 9.67 8.71 -16.43
C THR A 238 9.19 9.02 -17.86
N GLN A 239 8.46 10.13 -18.06
CA GLN A 239 7.89 10.54 -19.36
C GLN A 239 8.79 10.22 -20.56
N GLY A 240 8.27 9.41 -21.50
CA GLY A 240 9.00 8.96 -22.70
C GLY A 240 9.78 7.64 -22.56
N LYS A 241 9.84 7.06 -21.36
CA LYS A 241 10.32 5.70 -21.09
C LYS A 241 9.14 4.70 -20.98
N PRO A 242 9.39 3.38 -21.10
CA PRO A 242 8.34 2.38 -20.88
C PRO A 242 7.77 2.49 -19.46
N PRO A 243 6.45 2.31 -19.30
CA PRO A 243 5.84 2.40 -17.98
C PRO A 243 6.30 1.24 -17.09
N VAL A 244 6.53 1.56 -15.81
CA VAL A 244 6.79 0.60 -14.74
C VAL A 244 5.46 0.18 -14.14
N LYS A 245 5.23 -1.11 -14.01
CA LYS A 245 4.06 -1.67 -13.32
C LYS A 245 4.39 -1.91 -11.83
N ILE A 246 3.40 -1.75 -10.95
CA ILE A 246 3.53 -2.10 -9.53
C ILE A 246 2.48 -3.15 -9.17
N GLU A 247 2.88 -4.20 -8.48
CA GLU A 247 1.94 -5.21 -7.98
C GLU A 247 2.32 -5.79 -6.62
N ASN A 248 1.33 -5.97 -5.75
CA ASN A 248 1.50 -6.78 -4.55
C ASN A 248 0.36 -7.78 -4.50
N ASN A 249 0.65 -9.07 -4.59
CA ASN A 249 -0.34 -10.16 -4.49
C ASN A 249 0.01 -11.14 -3.36
N VAL A 250 0.85 -10.72 -2.42
CA VAL A 250 1.40 -11.56 -1.35
C VAL A 250 0.87 -11.12 0.00
N ASP A 251 0.98 -9.82 0.29
CA ASP A 251 0.65 -9.23 1.59
C ASP A 251 0.00 -7.84 1.43
N LEU A 252 -0.18 -7.15 2.55
CA LEU A 252 -0.79 -5.82 2.61
C LEU A 252 0.26 -4.68 2.67
N ASP A 253 1.54 -4.96 2.38
CA ASP A 253 2.57 -3.92 2.38
C ASP A 253 2.27 -2.80 1.37
N GLU A 254 2.58 -1.59 1.79
CA GLU A 254 2.29 -0.36 1.09
C GLU A 254 3.53 0.15 0.31
N PRO A 255 3.36 1.20 -0.54
CA PRO A 255 4.50 1.88 -1.13
C PRO A 255 5.55 2.30 -0.09
N PRO A 256 6.85 2.25 -0.43
CA PRO A 256 7.92 2.68 0.48
C PRO A 256 7.79 4.16 0.81
N VAL A 257 7.84 4.49 2.11
CA VAL A 257 7.78 5.86 2.62
C VAL A 257 9.16 6.51 2.51
N GLY A 258 9.22 7.78 2.10
CA GLY A 258 10.46 8.55 2.05
C GLY A 258 11.42 8.16 0.92
N PHE A 259 10.93 7.43 -0.10
CA PHE A 259 11.70 7.09 -1.29
C PHE A 259 11.32 8.00 -2.47
N THR A 260 12.32 8.61 -3.11
CA THR A 260 12.13 9.47 -4.28
C THR A 260 12.60 8.78 -5.55
N TYR A 261 11.71 8.61 -6.53
CA TYR A 261 12.09 8.04 -7.82
C TYR A 261 12.92 9.04 -8.64
N VAL A 262 14.08 8.61 -9.12
CA VAL A 262 14.97 9.42 -9.99
C VAL A 262 15.38 8.63 -11.22
N THR A 263 15.71 9.31 -12.32
CA THR A 263 16.05 8.63 -13.59
C THR A 263 17.53 8.63 -13.93
N GLN A 264 18.33 9.41 -13.19
CA GLN A 264 19.78 9.58 -13.32
C GLN A 264 20.35 9.79 -11.90
N CYS A 265 21.64 9.52 -11.73
CA CYS A 265 22.31 9.81 -10.46
C CYS A 265 22.32 11.31 -10.17
N LYS A 266 22.20 11.67 -8.89
CA LYS A 266 22.32 13.05 -8.42
C LYS A 266 23.59 13.21 -7.62
N ALA A 267 24.27 14.34 -7.74
CA ALA A 267 25.42 14.64 -6.91
C ALA A 267 24.96 14.94 -5.47
N GLY A 268 25.58 14.29 -4.49
CA GLY A 268 25.45 14.62 -3.08
C GLY A 268 26.32 15.82 -2.70
N ASP A 269 26.31 16.17 -1.41
CA ASP A 269 27.05 17.31 -0.89
C ASP A 269 28.56 17.19 -1.15
N GLY A 270 29.15 18.23 -1.73
CA GLY A 270 30.58 18.27 -2.06
C GLY A 270 31.00 17.45 -3.28
N VAL A 271 30.06 16.81 -3.98
CA VAL A 271 30.31 16.03 -5.20
C VAL A 271 29.91 16.83 -6.44
N VAL A 272 30.68 16.72 -7.52
CA VAL A 272 30.33 17.28 -8.84
C VAL A 272 30.44 16.17 -9.86
N ILE A 273 29.36 15.87 -10.58
CA ILE A 273 29.35 14.89 -11.67
C ILE A 273 29.60 15.65 -12.98
N PRO A 274 30.77 15.50 -13.64
CA PRO A 274 31.06 16.20 -14.89
C PRO A 274 30.16 15.71 -16.03
N ASP A 275 29.66 16.62 -16.86
CA ASP A 275 28.86 16.30 -18.06
C ASP A 275 29.49 16.82 -19.38
N ASP A 276 30.59 17.59 -19.30
CA ASP A 276 31.36 18.01 -20.48
C ASP A 276 32.59 17.09 -20.66
N PRO A 277 32.53 16.09 -21.58
CA PRO A 277 33.64 15.16 -21.79
C PRO A 277 34.82 15.88 -22.45
N VAL A 278 36.05 15.52 -22.10
CA VAL A 278 37.24 16.19 -22.66
C VAL A 278 37.53 15.82 -24.12
N ILE A 279 37.14 14.61 -24.55
CA ILE A 279 37.47 14.04 -25.86
C ILE A 279 36.28 13.28 -26.44
N GLY A 280 36.14 13.33 -27.77
CA GLY A 280 35.18 12.52 -28.52
C GLY A 280 35.80 11.99 -29.80
N CYS A 281 35.18 10.97 -30.40
CA CYS A 281 35.65 10.42 -31.67
C CYS A 281 35.11 11.20 -32.88
N GLU A 282 35.85 11.18 -33.98
CA GLU A 282 35.44 11.79 -35.26
C GLU A 282 34.74 10.78 -36.20
N CYS A 283 34.37 9.61 -35.69
CA CYS A 283 33.80 8.54 -36.49
C CYS A 283 32.41 8.92 -37.03
N LEU A 284 32.13 8.55 -38.28
CA LEU A 284 30.78 8.60 -38.86
C LEU A 284 29.98 7.32 -38.56
N ASP A 285 30.69 6.18 -38.51
CA ASP A 285 30.15 4.88 -38.13
C ASP A 285 31.08 4.24 -37.07
N CYS A 286 30.51 3.97 -35.90
CA CYS A 286 31.22 3.41 -34.75
C CYS A 286 31.05 1.88 -34.61
N ILE A 287 30.39 1.22 -35.56
CA ILE A 287 30.27 -0.24 -35.60
C ILE A 287 31.67 -0.88 -35.52
N ASP A 288 31.83 -1.82 -34.59
CA ASP A 288 33.06 -2.57 -34.34
C ASP A 288 34.30 -1.72 -33.99
N GLY A 289 34.13 -0.42 -33.74
CA GLY A 289 35.13 0.48 -33.19
C GLY A 289 36.45 0.47 -33.96
N ARG A 290 36.65 1.43 -34.86
CA ARG A 290 38.02 1.72 -35.35
C ARG A 290 38.91 2.00 -34.13
N LYS A 291 40.22 1.74 -34.24
CA LYS A 291 41.20 2.00 -33.15
C LYS A 291 41.11 3.43 -32.58
N THR A 292 40.56 4.38 -33.33
CA THR A 292 40.37 5.79 -32.96
C THR A 292 38.97 6.13 -32.42
N CYS A 293 38.08 5.15 -32.26
CA CYS A 293 36.75 5.33 -31.69
C CYS A 293 36.80 5.29 -30.16
N CYS A 294 35.76 5.81 -29.48
CA CYS A 294 35.64 5.74 -28.02
C CYS A 294 35.56 4.30 -27.51
N GLY A 295 34.86 3.41 -28.23
CA GLY A 295 34.66 2.03 -27.81
C GLY A 295 35.96 1.26 -27.54
N PRO A 296 36.98 1.35 -28.42
CA PRO A 296 38.29 0.73 -28.19
C PRO A 296 39.30 1.58 -27.39
N MET A 297 38.83 2.65 -26.74
CA MET A 297 39.70 3.56 -25.97
C MET A 297 40.41 2.79 -24.85
N SER A 298 41.64 3.22 -24.53
CA SER A 298 42.46 2.60 -23.49
C SER A 298 42.75 1.10 -23.72
N GLY A 299 42.78 0.66 -24.98
CA GLY A 299 43.11 -0.72 -25.35
C GLY A 299 41.94 -1.71 -25.23
N THR A 300 40.74 -1.22 -24.93
CA THR A 300 39.53 -2.05 -24.81
C THR A 300 39.02 -2.50 -26.19
N GLN A 301 38.13 -3.48 -26.20
CA GLN A 301 37.37 -3.85 -27.40
C GLN A 301 36.04 -3.08 -27.39
N SER A 302 35.50 -2.76 -28.57
CA SER A 302 34.14 -2.23 -28.66
C SER A 302 33.17 -3.14 -27.89
N ALA A 303 32.36 -2.58 -26.98
CA ALA A 303 31.58 -3.39 -26.05
C ALA A 303 30.35 -4.04 -26.71
N TYR A 304 29.82 -3.44 -27.78
CA TYR A 304 28.50 -3.78 -28.31
C TYR A 304 28.55 -4.41 -29.71
N THR A 305 27.58 -5.28 -29.96
CA THR A 305 27.15 -5.71 -31.29
C THR A 305 26.29 -4.64 -31.97
N LYS A 306 26.04 -4.76 -33.27
CA LYS A 306 25.10 -3.87 -33.99
C LYS A 306 23.69 -3.84 -33.39
N ALA A 307 23.29 -4.92 -32.72
CA ALA A 307 22.00 -5.04 -32.05
C ALA A 307 22.00 -4.43 -30.62
N GLY A 308 23.10 -3.79 -30.19
CA GLY A 308 23.22 -3.18 -28.86
C GLY A 308 23.41 -4.17 -27.72
N ARG A 309 23.80 -5.42 -28.01
CA ARG A 309 24.12 -6.45 -27.00
C ARG A 309 25.61 -6.53 -26.75
N LEU A 310 26.01 -6.83 -25.51
CA LEU A 310 27.41 -7.00 -25.14
C LEU A 310 28.10 -8.16 -25.88
N LYS A 311 29.37 -7.94 -26.23
CA LYS A 311 30.33 -8.95 -26.70
C LYS A 311 31.55 -9.11 -25.79
N VAL A 312 31.70 -8.25 -24.79
CA VAL A 312 32.79 -8.25 -23.82
C VAL A 312 32.40 -9.00 -22.53
N PRO A 313 33.35 -9.64 -21.82
CA PRO A 313 33.08 -10.31 -20.56
C PRO A 313 32.86 -9.30 -19.42
N VAL A 314 32.21 -9.75 -18.35
CA VAL A 314 32.07 -9.00 -17.09
C VAL A 314 33.44 -8.54 -16.58
N GLY A 315 33.50 -7.34 -16.01
CA GLY A 315 34.74 -6.69 -15.58
C GLY A 315 35.44 -5.87 -16.68
N THR A 316 34.98 -5.93 -17.94
CA THR A 316 35.52 -5.07 -19.00
C THR A 316 34.93 -3.65 -18.88
N PRO A 317 35.75 -2.60 -18.74
CA PRO A 317 35.27 -1.22 -18.74
C PRO A 317 34.68 -0.84 -20.11
N ILE A 318 33.56 -0.10 -20.11
CA ILE A 318 32.88 0.29 -21.35
C ILE A 318 32.95 1.81 -21.55
N TYR A 319 33.49 2.23 -22.69
CA TYR A 319 33.53 3.63 -23.09
C TYR A 319 32.54 3.88 -24.24
N GLU A 320 31.42 4.53 -23.92
CA GLU A 320 30.45 4.97 -24.91
C GLU A 320 30.90 6.24 -25.65
N CYS A 321 30.33 6.46 -26.83
CA CYS A 321 30.44 7.76 -27.48
C CYS A 321 29.65 8.80 -26.67
N ASN A 322 30.14 10.04 -26.68
CA ASN A 322 29.67 11.12 -25.80
C ASN A 322 29.29 12.37 -26.60
N SER A 323 28.95 13.47 -25.91
CA SER A 323 28.48 14.72 -26.54
C SER A 323 29.52 15.39 -27.46
N ARG A 324 30.82 15.13 -27.30
CA ARG A 324 31.89 15.64 -28.19
C ARG A 324 32.19 14.74 -29.39
N CYS A 325 31.53 13.59 -29.52
CA CYS A 325 31.70 12.73 -30.68
C CYS A 325 30.92 13.27 -31.89
N ARG A 326 31.48 13.09 -33.10
CA ARG A 326 30.81 13.44 -34.36
C ARG A 326 29.62 12.53 -34.70
N CYS A 327 29.58 11.32 -34.15
CA CYS A 327 28.52 10.35 -34.40
C CYS A 327 27.20 10.75 -33.71
N GLY A 328 26.08 10.52 -34.40
CA GLY A 328 24.73 10.87 -33.94
C GLY A 328 24.18 9.99 -32.79
N PRO A 329 22.92 10.24 -32.37
CA PRO A 329 22.28 9.52 -31.24
C PRO A 329 22.03 8.03 -31.52
N GLU A 330 21.84 7.66 -32.78
CA GLU A 330 21.67 6.26 -33.22
C GLU A 330 22.99 5.49 -33.33
N CYS A 331 24.11 6.09 -32.87
CA CYS A 331 25.40 5.43 -32.84
C CYS A 331 25.31 4.10 -32.05
N PRO A 332 25.82 2.98 -32.58
CA PRO A 332 25.76 1.69 -31.90
C PRO A 332 26.53 1.68 -30.57
N ASN A 333 27.43 2.63 -30.34
CA ASN A 333 28.20 2.80 -29.10
C ASN A 333 27.56 3.83 -28.14
N ARG A 334 26.22 3.86 -28.09
CA ARG A 334 25.39 4.73 -27.23
C ARG A 334 24.21 3.94 -26.62
N VAL A 335 24.44 2.71 -26.17
CA VAL A 335 23.40 1.79 -25.70
C VAL A 335 22.82 2.24 -24.36
N VAL A 336 23.66 2.45 -23.34
CA VAL A 336 23.23 2.77 -21.98
C VAL A 336 22.61 4.16 -21.93
N GLN A 337 23.24 5.16 -22.56
CA GLN A 337 22.71 6.52 -22.59
C GLN A 337 21.33 6.66 -23.27
N ARG A 338 20.97 5.75 -24.20
CA ARG A 338 19.63 5.74 -24.82
C ARG A 338 18.54 5.23 -23.88
N GLY A 339 18.91 4.55 -22.81
CA GLY A 339 17.97 3.91 -21.92
C GLY A 339 17.36 2.63 -22.51
N SER A 340 16.76 1.84 -21.64
CA SER A 340 16.08 0.59 -22.01
C SER A 340 14.63 0.84 -22.44
N LYS A 341 14.13 -0.03 -23.33
CA LYS A 341 12.71 -0.07 -23.74
C LYS A 341 11.94 -1.23 -23.11
N LEU A 342 12.56 -1.95 -22.17
CA LEU A 342 11.95 -3.07 -21.47
C LEU A 342 10.84 -2.61 -20.52
N LYS A 343 9.76 -3.38 -20.47
CA LYS A 343 8.68 -3.22 -19.49
C LYS A 343 8.99 -4.04 -18.24
N LEU A 344 9.14 -3.34 -17.12
CA LEU A 344 9.47 -3.94 -15.83
C LEU A 344 8.29 -3.79 -14.86
N CYS A 345 8.26 -4.68 -13.87
CA CYS A 345 7.28 -4.68 -12.80
C CYS A 345 7.99 -4.75 -11.45
N ILE A 346 7.78 -3.73 -10.61
CA ILE A 346 8.09 -3.83 -9.18
C ILE A 346 7.00 -4.71 -8.57
N PHE A 347 7.38 -5.79 -7.91
CA PHE A 347 6.43 -6.75 -7.35
C PHE A 347 6.80 -7.18 -5.93
N ARG A 348 5.80 -7.55 -5.13
CA ARG A 348 6.05 -8.14 -3.82
C ARG A 348 6.45 -9.61 -3.95
N THR A 349 7.63 -9.96 -3.41
CA THR A 349 8.12 -11.35 -3.38
C THR A 349 7.38 -12.18 -2.34
N ASN A 350 7.30 -13.50 -2.54
CA ASN A 350 6.60 -14.42 -1.63
C ASN A 350 7.53 -15.20 -0.68
N ASN A 351 8.84 -14.92 -0.72
CA ASN A 351 9.88 -15.58 0.08
C ASN A 351 10.41 -14.68 1.22
N GLY A 352 9.76 -13.53 1.45
CA GLY A 352 10.16 -12.58 2.49
C GLY A 352 11.36 -11.71 2.12
N CYS A 353 11.74 -11.61 0.83
CA CYS A 353 12.75 -10.66 0.34
C CYS A 353 12.19 -9.24 0.12
N GLY A 354 10.93 -9.00 0.47
CA GLY A 354 10.30 -7.70 0.30
C GLY A 354 9.90 -7.42 -1.15
N TRP A 355 10.16 -6.21 -1.62
CA TRP A 355 9.95 -5.82 -3.02
C TRP A 355 11.05 -6.41 -3.92
N GLY A 356 10.67 -6.79 -5.13
CA GLY A 356 11.54 -7.31 -6.18
C GLY A 356 11.20 -6.67 -7.53
N VAL A 357 11.98 -6.99 -8.56
CA VAL A 357 11.71 -6.56 -9.93
C VAL A 357 11.62 -7.77 -10.83
N LYS A 358 10.62 -7.82 -11.70
CA LYS A 358 10.53 -8.83 -12.76
C LYS A 358 10.31 -8.20 -14.11
N THR A 359 10.68 -8.92 -15.16
CA THR A 359 10.45 -8.49 -16.54
C THR A 359 9.05 -8.88 -17.02
N LEU A 360 8.40 -8.02 -17.80
CA LEU A 360 7.12 -8.30 -18.46
C LEU A 360 7.30 -8.79 -19.91
N GLU A 361 8.54 -8.95 -20.35
CA GLU A 361 8.92 -9.44 -21.68
C GLU A 361 10.19 -10.32 -21.61
N THR A 362 10.46 -11.08 -22.67
CA THR A 362 11.68 -11.91 -22.71
C THR A 362 12.89 -11.02 -22.99
N ILE A 363 13.91 -11.09 -22.14
CA ILE A 363 15.16 -10.37 -22.31
C ILE A 363 16.19 -11.33 -22.90
N ARG A 364 16.84 -10.94 -24.00
CA ARG A 364 17.93 -11.73 -24.58
C ARG A 364 19.21 -11.54 -23.78
N LYS A 365 20.01 -12.60 -23.68
CA LYS A 365 21.37 -12.57 -23.16
C LYS A 365 22.15 -11.38 -23.72
N ASN A 366 22.94 -10.75 -22.86
CA ASN A 366 23.80 -9.60 -23.12
C ASN A 366 23.07 -8.30 -23.48
N SER A 367 21.74 -8.23 -23.28
CA SER A 367 21.00 -6.98 -23.49
C SER A 367 21.12 -6.06 -22.29
N PHE A 368 21.17 -4.74 -22.54
CA PHE A 368 21.09 -3.73 -21.49
C PHE A 368 19.69 -3.74 -20.86
N VAL A 369 19.64 -3.71 -19.52
CA VAL A 369 18.39 -3.79 -18.77
C VAL A 369 18.05 -2.47 -18.12
N ILE A 370 18.91 -1.98 -17.22
CA ILE A 370 18.71 -0.74 -16.47
C ILE A 370 20.03 -0.27 -15.86
N GLU A 371 20.12 1.00 -15.47
CA GLU A 371 21.22 1.50 -14.64
C GLU A 371 20.85 1.45 -13.16
N TYR A 372 21.83 1.22 -12.29
CA TYR A 372 21.71 1.48 -10.87
C TYR A 372 22.00 2.97 -10.61
N VAL A 373 21.03 3.68 -10.03
CA VAL A 373 21.13 5.12 -9.81
C VAL A 373 20.74 5.48 -8.37
N GLY A 374 21.32 6.56 -7.88
CA GLY A 374 21.07 7.12 -6.56
C GLY A 374 21.81 8.44 -6.36
N GLU A 375 22.08 8.78 -5.11
CA GLU A 375 22.95 9.89 -4.73
C GLU A 375 24.42 9.46 -4.88
N VAL A 376 25.24 10.22 -5.61
CA VAL A 376 26.69 10.00 -5.64
C VAL A 376 27.30 10.78 -4.48
N ILE A 377 27.84 10.06 -3.50
CA ILE A 377 28.44 10.60 -2.28
C ILE A 377 29.93 10.22 -2.21
N THR A 378 30.69 10.93 -1.38
CA THR A 378 32.08 10.56 -1.10
C THR A 378 32.13 9.26 -0.28
N ASN A 379 33.22 8.51 -0.39
CA ASN A 379 33.43 7.30 0.40
C ASN A 379 33.36 7.58 1.92
N GLU A 380 33.83 8.74 2.37
CA GLU A 380 33.73 9.17 3.79
C GLU A 380 32.26 9.28 4.26
N GLU A 381 31.39 9.89 3.45
CA GLU A 381 29.97 9.99 3.78
C GLU A 381 29.27 8.62 3.66
N ALA A 382 29.69 7.78 2.72
CA ALA A 382 29.19 6.41 2.58
C ALA A 382 29.51 5.55 3.82
N GLU A 383 30.74 5.62 4.35
CA GLU A 383 31.14 4.93 5.57
C GLU A 383 30.30 5.40 6.78
N LYS A 384 30.10 6.71 6.90
CA LYS A 384 29.28 7.31 7.97
C LYS A 384 27.82 6.85 7.90
N ARG A 385 27.20 6.84 6.72
CA ARG A 385 25.83 6.32 6.51
C ARG A 385 25.77 4.80 6.69
N GLY A 386 26.80 4.09 6.26
CA GLY A 386 26.92 2.63 6.35
C GLY A 386 26.76 2.10 7.77
N VAL A 387 27.34 2.77 8.77
CA VAL A 387 27.17 2.40 10.18
C VAL A 387 25.71 2.41 10.62
N GLN A 388 24.94 3.42 10.18
CA GLN A 388 23.52 3.49 10.46
C GLN A 388 22.75 2.43 9.67
N TYR A 389 23.06 2.28 8.38
CA TYR A 389 22.39 1.35 7.48
C TYR A 389 22.57 -0.11 7.87
N ASP A 390 23.74 -0.49 8.38
CA ASP A 390 24.01 -1.83 8.92
C ASP A 390 23.10 -2.17 10.10
N SER A 391 22.83 -1.19 10.98
CA SER A 391 21.91 -1.37 12.10
C SER A 391 20.46 -1.56 11.63
N GLU A 392 20.09 -0.91 10.54
CA GLU A 392 18.77 -0.97 9.92
C GLU A 392 18.62 -2.18 8.98
N GLY A 393 19.72 -2.73 8.46
CA GLY A 393 19.76 -3.78 7.44
C GLY A 393 19.57 -3.27 6.01
N ARG A 394 19.92 -2.02 5.74
CA ARG A 394 19.86 -1.42 4.39
C ARG A 394 21.10 -1.77 3.60
N THR A 395 20.92 -2.07 2.32
CA THR A 395 21.96 -2.62 1.43
C THR A 395 22.21 -1.77 0.19
N TYR A 396 21.80 -0.50 0.24
CA TYR A 396 21.65 0.35 -0.95
C TYR A 396 22.90 1.15 -1.34
N LEU A 397 24.02 0.98 -0.62
CA LEU A 397 25.31 1.57 -0.95
C LEU A 397 26.04 0.71 -1.98
N PHE A 398 26.48 1.33 -3.06
CA PHE A 398 27.25 0.68 -4.12
C PHE A 398 28.56 1.44 -4.34
N ASP A 399 29.67 0.82 -3.96
CA ASP A 399 31.01 1.41 -4.11
C ASP A 399 31.44 1.47 -5.59
N LEU A 400 32.03 2.59 -6.00
CA LEU A 400 32.53 2.78 -7.36
C LEU A 400 34.01 2.40 -7.46
N ASP A 401 34.34 1.15 -7.08
CA ASP A 401 35.69 0.61 -6.95
C ASP A 401 36.31 0.07 -8.27
N PHE A 402 35.74 0.41 -9.42
CA PHE A 402 36.19 -0.10 -10.74
C PHE A 402 37.56 0.39 -11.20
N ASN A 403 38.14 1.35 -10.48
CA ASN A 403 39.47 1.87 -10.70
C ASN A 403 40.34 1.38 -9.54
N ASP A 404 41.24 0.42 -9.79
CA ASP A 404 42.08 -0.31 -8.80
C ASP A 404 42.99 0.56 -7.91
N ILE A 405 42.84 1.89 -7.97
CA ILE A 405 43.67 2.87 -7.27
C ILE A 405 43.01 3.29 -5.96
N ASP A 406 41.80 3.85 -6.02
CA ASP A 406 41.09 4.40 -4.85
C ASP A 406 39.56 4.35 -5.07
N CYS A 407 38.81 3.87 -4.07
CA CYS A 407 37.36 4.05 -4.03
C CYS A 407 37.03 5.45 -3.49
N VAL A 408 36.77 6.39 -4.39
CA VAL A 408 36.54 7.80 -4.03
C VAL A 408 35.05 8.09 -3.76
N TYR A 409 34.16 7.38 -4.45
CA TYR A 409 32.73 7.66 -4.47
C TYR A 409 31.91 6.37 -4.34
N SER A 410 30.71 6.50 -3.81
CA SER A 410 29.69 5.45 -3.78
C SER A 410 28.34 6.00 -4.24
N VAL A 411 27.49 5.13 -4.78
CA VAL A 411 26.10 5.44 -5.10
C VAL A 411 25.21 4.96 -3.96
N ASP A 412 24.53 5.88 -3.31
CA ASP A 412 23.54 5.62 -2.26
C ASP A 412 22.13 5.69 -2.84
N ALA A 413 21.47 4.52 -2.92
CA ALA A 413 20.09 4.43 -3.38
C ALA A 413 19.05 4.34 -2.24
N ALA A 414 19.42 4.59 -0.98
CA ALA A 414 18.53 4.35 0.17
C ALA A 414 17.28 5.25 0.19
N HIS A 415 17.44 6.51 -0.21
CA HIS A 415 16.37 7.51 -0.20
C HIS A 415 15.93 7.95 -1.60
N GLN A 416 16.77 7.75 -2.60
CA GLN A 416 16.47 8.10 -3.97
C GLN A 416 17.09 7.09 -4.94
N GLY A 417 16.30 6.62 -5.91
CA GLY A 417 16.77 5.63 -6.87
C GLY A 417 15.75 5.40 -7.99
N ASN A 418 16.06 4.47 -8.90
CA ASN A 418 15.11 4.02 -9.91
C ASN A 418 14.62 2.60 -9.59
N VAL A 419 14.07 1.90 -10.59
CA VAL A 419 13.62 0.49 -10.43
C VAL A 419 14.75 -0.43 -9.93
N ALA A 420 16.03 -0.14 -10.23
CA ALA A 420 17.16 -0.96 -9.81
C ALA A 420 17.34 -1.03 -8.29
N HIS A 421 16.84 -0.04 -7.54
CA HIS A 421 16.78 -0.06 -6.08
C HIS A 421 16.08 -1.32 -5.54
N PHE A 422 15.07 -1.82 -6.26
CA PHE A 422 14.26 -2.96 -5.85
C PHE A 422 14.76 -4.31 -6.41
N ILE A 423 15.91 -4.35 -7.10
CA ILE A 423 16.43 -5.59 -7.68
C ILE A 423 17.14 -6.39 -6.58
N ASN A 424 16.64 -7.59 -6.29
CA ASN A 424 17.15 -8.43 -5.21
C ASN A 424 18.49 -9.12 -5.53
N HIS A 425 19.13 -9.58 -4.46
CA HIS A 425 20.31 -10.43 -4.52
C HIS A 425 19.98 -11.87 -5.00
N SER A 426 20.87 -12.44 -5.82
CA SER A 426 20.95 -13.89 -6.03
C SER A 426 22.41 -14.37 -6.09
N CYS A 427 22.67 -15.58 -5.57
CA CYS A 427 23.94 -16.29 -5.75
C CYS A 427 24.07 -16.96 -7.13
N ASP A 428 22.98 -17.02 -7.90
CA ASP A 428 22.96 -17.39 -9.32
C ASP A 428 22.18 -16.29 -10.08
N PRO A 429 22.78 -15.10 -10.23
CA PRO A 429 22.08 -13.94 -10.78
C PRO A 429 21.86 -14.04 -12.28
N ASN A 430 20.83 -13.36 -12.78
CA ASN A 430 20.61 -13.21 -14.21
C ASN A 430 21.09 -11.87 -14.78
N LEU A 431 21.53 -10.93 -13.93
CA LEU A 431 22.16 -9.67 -14.31
C LEU A 431 23.62 -9.58 -13.86
N ALA A 432 24.43 -8.82 -14.59
CA ALA A 432 25.77 -8.40 -14.17
C ALA A 432 25.91 -6.87 -14.28
N VAL A 433 26.72 -6.29 -13.41
CA VAL A 433 27.05 -4.86 -13.43
C VAL A 433 28.26 -4.61 -14.32
N PHE A 434 28.20 -3.56 -15.13
CA PHE A 434 29.29 -3.06 -15.94
C PHE A 434 29.50 -1.58 -15.66
N ALA A 435 30.76 -1.17 -15.51
CA ALA A 435 31.13 0.23 -15.43
C ALA A 435 31.16 0.87 -16.82
N VAL A 436 30.43 1.98 -16.96
CA VAL A 436 30.23 2.66 -18.24
C VAL A 436 30.56 4.14 -18.13
N TRP A 437 31.46 4.61 -19.00
CA TRP A 437 31.81 6.03 -19.14
C TRP A 437 31.25 6.59 -20.43
N ALA A 438 30.75 7.82 -20.36
CA ALA A 438 30.13 8.50 -21.51
C ALA A 438 30.48 10.00 -21.48
N ASN A 439 29.56 10.86 -21.04
CA ASN A 439 29.84 12.28 -20.85
C ASN A 439 30.71 12.50 -19.61
N CYS A 440 30.32 11.91 -18.48
CA CYS A 440 31.20 11.77 -17.34
C CYS A 440 32.34 10.81 -17.72
N MET A 441 33.54 11.37 -17.88
CA MET A 441 34.78 10.65 -18.19
C MET A 441 35.71 10.61 -16.97
N ASP A 442 35.23 11.00 -15.78
CA ASP A 442 35.95 10.78 -14.54
C ASP A 442 36.02 9.27 -14.29
N ILE A 443 37.24 8.75 -14.20
CA ILE A 443 37.51 7.31 -14.01
C ILE A 443 36.91 6.79 -12.69
N ASN A 444 36.71 7.66 -11.70
CA ASN A 444 36.15 7.29 -10.39
C ASN A 444 34.61 7.41 -10.33
N MET A 445 33.96 7.88 -11.40
CA MET A 445 32.50 8.02 -11.47
C MET A 445 31.88 7.29 -12.68
N PRO A 446 32.07 5.96 -12.81
CA PRO A 446 31.36 5.19 -13.81
C PRO A 446 29.86 5.18 -13.56
N ARG A 447 29.09 5.01 -14.64
CA ARG A 447 27.67 4.62 -14.56
C ARG A 447 27.59 3.11 -14.34
N LEU A 448 26.74 2.68 -13.43
CA LEU A 448 26.51 1.27 -13.10
C LEU A 448 25.41 0.70 -14.00
N ALA A 449 25.78 0.04 -15.09
CA ALA A 449 24.81 -0.52 -16.04
C ALA A 449 24.61 -2.03 -15.82
N LEU A 450 23.36 -2.47 -15.65
CA LEU A 450 23.00 -3.88 -15.53
C LEU A 450 22.67 -4.49 -16.90
N PHE A 451 23.32 -5.60 -17.23
CA PHE A 451 23.11 -6.38 -18.45
C PHE A 451 22.73 -7.82 -18.14
N ALA A 452 21.90 -8.42 -18.99
CA ALA A 452 21.50 -9.82 -18.83
C ALA A 452 22.67 -10.79 -19.10
N GLN A 453 22.90 -11.76 -18.20
CA GLN A 453 23.94 -12.80 -18.34
C GLN A 453 23.47 -14.01 -19.17
N ARG A 454 22.16 -14.20 -19.25
CA ARG A 454 21.45 -15.27 -19.98
C ARG A 454 20.13 -14.74 -20.54
N ASP A 455 19.44 -15.57 -21.33
CA ASP A 455 18.06 -15.26 -21.70
C ASP A 455 17.21 -15.29 -20.40
N ILE A 456 16.34 -14.30 -20.23
CA ILE A 456 15.46 -14.11 -19.06
C ILE A 456 14.02 -14.15 -19.55
N HIS A 457 13.20 -15.02 -18.96
CA HIS A 457 11.84 -15.26 -19.43
C HIS A 457 10.83 -14.24 -18.86
N VAL A 458 9.68 -14.12 -19.52
CA VAL A 458 8.57 -13.28 -19.05
C VAL A 458 8.17 -13.69 -17.64
N GLY A 459 8.07 -12.72 -16.73
CA GLY A 459 7.68 -12.93 -15.34
C GLY A 459 8.82 -13.37 -14.42
N GLU A 460 10.02 -13.63 -14.95
CA GLU A 460 11.19 -13.98 -14.15
C GLU A 460 11.72 -12.78 -13.36
N GLU A 461 12.06 -13.01 -12.09
CA GLU A 461 12.67 -12.00 -11.22
C GLU A 461 14.09 -11.66 -11.71
N LEU A 462 14.38 -10.36 -11.75
CA LEU A 462 15.70 -9.82 -12.05
C LEU A 462 16.52 -9.82 -10.76
N THR A 463 17.75 -10.32 -10.82
CA THR A 463 18.65 -10.38 -9.68
C THR A 463 20.10 -10.15 -10.10
N PHE A 464 20.90 -9.54 -9.22
CA PHE A 464 22.35 -9.44 -9.36
C PHE A 464 23.05 -9.88 -8.07
N ASP A 465 24.35 -10.13 -8.14
CA ASP A 465 25.14 -10.47 -6.96
C ASP A 465 25.62 -9.20 -6.25
N TYR A 466 25.19 -9.00 -4.99
CA TYR A 466 25.55 -7.82 -4.19
C TYR A 466 27.02 -7.84 -3.77
N ALA A 467 27.65 -9.02 -3.73
CA ALA A 467 29.06 -9.15 -3.36
C ALA A 467 30.01 -8.85 -4.54
N SER A 468 29.51 -8.80 -5.78
CA SER A 468 30.34 -8.54 -6.97
C SER A 468 30.82 -7.09 -7.08
N SER A 469 30.38 -6.19 -6.20
CA SER A 469 30.92 -4.83 -6.04
C SER A 469 32.23 -4.79 -5.24
N LYS A 470 32.70 -5.93 -4.71
CA LYS A 470 34.03 -6.05 -4.13
C LYS A 470 34.88 -6.82 -5.11
N THR A 471 35.66 -6.12 -5.92
CA THR A 471 36.75 -6.75 -6.65
C THR A 471 37.64 -7.50 -5.65
N GLU A 472 37.85 -8.80 -5.85
CA GLU A 472 38.73 -9.61 -5.01
C GLU A 472 40.17 -9.12 -5.14
N ASN A 473 40.58 -8.20 -4.27
CA ASN A 473 41.98 -7.87 -4.07
C ASN A 473 42.56 -8.85 -3.03
N PRO A 474 43.52 -9.73 -3.39
CA PRO A 474 44.09 -10.70 -2.45
C PRO A 474 44.95 -10.08 -1.34
N GLU A 475 45.17 -8.76 -1.33
CA GLU A 475 46.17 -8.11 -0.48
C GLU A 475 45.67 -6.81 0.21
N GLY A 476 44.40 -6.78 0.63
CA GLY A 476 43.82 -5.69 1.43
C GLY A 476 43.79 -5.99 2.94
N LYS A 477 44.47 -5.19 3.74
CA LYS A 477 44.68 -5.35 5.20
C LYS A 477 43.42 -5.76 5.98
N THR A 478 43.52 -6.90 6.65
CA THR A 478 42.58 -7.37 7.69
C THR A 478 42.59 -6.44 8.90
N THR A 479 41.54 -5.64 9.09
CA THR A 479 41.20 -5.10 10.40
C THR A 479 40.36 -6.13 11.14
N ALA A 480 40.97 -6.74 12.15
CA ALA A 480 40.31 -7.73 13.00
C ALA A 480 39.24 -7.03 13.85
N SER A 481 37.96 -7.18 13.49
CA SER A 481 36.86 -7.01 14.43
C SER A 481 36.45 -8.38 14.97
N SER A 482 36.64 -8.56 16.27
CA SER A 482 36.25 -9.72 17.07
C SER A 482 34.80 -10.17 16.83
N GLY A 483 34.58 -11.49 16.90
CA GLY A 483 33.37 -12.21 16.50
C GLY A 483 32.03 -11.53 16.86
N LYS A 484 31.34 -11.06 15.82
CA LYS A 484 29.92 -10.72 15.87
C LYS A 484 29.11 -11.85 15.23
N GLU A 485 28.05 -12.25 15.89
CA GLU A 485 27.01 -13.13 15.34
C GLU A 485 26.50 -12.56 14.00
N VAL A 486 26.32 -13.42 13.00
CA VAL A 486 25.69 -13.03 11.74
C VAL A 486 24.24 -12.64 12.05
N SER A 487 23.92 -11.36 11.86
CA SER A 487 22.55 -10.88 12.06
C SER A 487 21.60 -11.60 11.11
N VAL A 488 20.39 -11.93 11.57
CA VAL A 488 19.31 -12.54 10.77
C VAL A 488 19.02 -11.73 9.49
N LYS A 489 19.34 -10.43 9.50
CA LYS A 489 19.18 -9.49 8.37
C LYS A 489 20.03 -9.80 7.14
N ASN A 490 21.08 -10.63 7.26
CA ASN A 490 21.98 -10.96 6.15
C ASN A 490 21.74 -12.34 5.52
N GLU A 491 20.70 -13.07 5.95
CA GLU A 491 20.36 -14.39 5.41
C GLU A 491 19.92 -14.31 3.94
N CYS A 492 20.56 -15.10 3.07
CA CYS A 492 20.22 -15.16 1.65
C CYS A 492 19.10 -16.17 1.39
N ARG A 493 18.00 -15.68 0.80
CA ARG A 493 16.79 -16.45 0.45
C ARG A 493 16.54 -16.57 -1.06
N CYS A 494 17.60 -16.47 -1.87
CA CYS A 494 17.51 -16.49 -3.34
C CYS A 494 17.04 -17.83 -3.94
N GLY A 495 17.03 -18.92 -3.16
CA GLY A 495 16.59 -20.24 -3.61
C GLY A 495 17.52 -20.98 -4.57
N ALA A 496 18.64 -20.37 -4.98
CA ALA A 496 19.61 -20.99 -5.87
C ALA A 496 20.27 -22.24 -5.24
N THR A 497 20.58 -23.25 -6.05
CA THR A 497 21.21 -24.50 -5.57
C THR A 497 22.62 -24.28 -5.03
N ASN A 498 23.31 -23.27 -5.54
CA ASN A 498 24.64 -22.81 -5.12
C ASN A 498 24.58 -21.65 -4.11
N CYS A 499 23.45 -21.45 -3.41
CA CYS A 499 23.27 -20.33 -2.49
C CYS A 499 24.31 -20.33 -1.34
N ARG A 500 25.00 -19.20 -1.17
CA ARG A 500 26.00 -18.95 -0.12
C ARG A 500 25.42 -18.80 1.29
N LYS A 501 24.09 -18.78 1.42
CA LYS A 501 23.32 -18.56 2.67
C LYS A 501 23.44 -17.17 3.30
N ILE A 502 24.42 -16.37 2.86
CA ILE A 502 24.60 -14.97 3.24
C ILE A 502 24.64 -14.10 1.99
N MET A 503 24.05 -12.89 2.05
CA MET A 503 23.99 -11.97 0.90
C MET A 503 25.36 -11.34 0.61
N PHE A 504 26.11 -10.99 1.66
CA PHE A 504 27.46 -10.42 1.59
C PHE A 504 28.47 -11.46 2.04
N SER A 505 29.62 -11.53 1.37
CA SER A 505 30.74 -12.37 1.82
C SER A 505 31.32 -11.83 3.13
N LEU A 506 31.54 -12.72 4.10
CA LEU A 506 32.37 -12.46 5.27
C LEU A 506 33.83 -12.76 4.93
N PRO A 507 34.82 -12.07 5.52
CA PRO A 507 36.23 -12.41 5.34
C PRO A 507 36.51 -13.87 5.71
N GLU A 508 37.42 -14.53 4.99
CA GLU A 508 37.71 -15.99 5.02
C GLU A 508 37.99 -16.63 6.40
N ASN A 509 38.13 -15.85 7.48
CA ASN A 509 38.49 -16.32 8.81
C ASN A 509 37.33 -16.48 9.81
N GLN A 510 36.06 -16.45 9.38
CA GLN A 510 34.92 -16.68 10.26
C GLN A 510 34.30 -18.07 10.08
N ILE A 511 34.52 -18.95 11.06
CA ILE A 511 33.93 -20.29 11.13
C ILE A 511 32.42 -20.15 11.43
N ILE A 512 31.59 -20.74 10.57
CA ILE A 512 30.15 -20.92 10.84
C ILE A 512 30.02 -21.86 12.03
N ALA A 513 29.52 -21.37 13.16
CA ALA A 513 29.20 -22.23 14.30
C ALA A 513 28.07 -23.21 13.88
N PRO A 514 28.26 -24.53 14.02
CA PRO A 514 27.21 -25.48 13.73
C PRO A 514 26.10 -25.30 14.77
N PHE A 515 24.93 -24.82 14.35
CA PHE A 515 23.74 -24.88 15.20
C PHE A 515 23.44 -26.36 15.49
N LEU A 516 23.63 -26.72 16.75
CA LEU A 516 23.28 -28.02 17.31
C LEU A 516 21.81 -28.32 17.02
N LYS A 517 21.58 -29.42 16.29
CA LYS A 517 20.34 -30.22 16.42
C LYS A 517 20.43 -31.02 17.72
N ALA A 518 19.43 -30.86 18.60
CA ALA A 518 18.99 -31.73 19.72
C ALA A 518 18.35 -30.80 20.77
N GLU A 519 17.14 -30.96 21.31
CA GLU A 519 16.08 -31.99 21.31
C GLU A 519 14.70 -31.30 21.29
#